data_AF-A0A7S0W3W0-F1
#
_entry.id   AF-A0A7S0W3W0-F1
#
_cell.length_a   1.000
_cell.length_b   1.000
_cell.length_c   1.000
_cell.angle_alpha   90.00
_cell.angle_beta   90.00
_cell.angle_gamma   90.00
#
_symmetry.space_group_name_H-M   'P 1'
#
loop_
_entity.id
_entity.type
_entity.pdbx_description
1 polymer ?
#
loop_
_entity_poly.entity_id
_entity_poly.type
_entity_poly.pdbx_seq_one_letter_code
_entity_poly.pdbx_strand_id
1 'polypeptide(L)'
;RTMGADGCDGRFGGRGRRRVRGAAWQGAVWLLLMMVQASRCRVFSVDCEGGSNHGGCGWPKEPCGTIAHAIRRSQHGDVIRVSPGVCKGLGNTELGMHGKAITVEGRGDGETVVDCGGEGRAFVVSEFEGEDTAIRGITIQGCRADYGAGIFVDNASPTIEDVFFRDNKAEVAGGGLYWRVRGPHTARLRHQANSAQYGPNLASDLFRIAISDGFPQDGFRSGDELSPVVAASLLDAYGSVLTTDSSTVLTLRGHVRPDGTVHAVIKGTDVALVSRGVAVFRGARLVGEPGTMVRFVAADESRELESPPQAVSLRLCESGEVQQGRECVPCGPGSFSSVVISPCQPCPMGSVCYGGAQISALPGYSVVSKNPLRVGRCPKPERCLGGDFSLCQEGFKGPLCETCEYGNYCLGACGEGICAAMWLLLCVAPCLALSLSYAFYHRYYRHEEEAFVRSAASASRRRRLGSRRAGARGGESEALAIYLDE
;
A
#
# COMPACT_ATOMS: atom_id res chain seq x y z
N ARG A 1 22.54 11.45 62.88
CA ARG A 1 21.36 12.19 62.38
C ARG A 1 21.82 13.57 61.92
N THR A 2 22.27 13.67 60.68
CA THR A 2 22.58 14.93 59.97
C THR A 2 22.24 14.65 58.51
N MET A 3 20.97 14.81 58.15
CA MET A 3 20.54 14.90 56.75
C MET A 3 20.81 16.34 56.32
N GLY A 4 21.82 16.53 55.48
CA GLY A 4 22.19 17.84 54.94
C GLY A 4 22.55 17.72 53.47
N ALA A 5 21.77 18.41 52.64
CA ALA A 5 22.12 18.91 51.30
C ALA A 5 22.11 17.99 50.05
N ASP A 6 21.45 16.83 50.03
CA ASP A 6 21.35 16.00 48.79
C ASP A 6 20.29 16.50 47.76
N GLY A 7 19.88 17.77 47.80
CA GLY A 7 18.81 18.30 46.91
C GLY A 7 19.27 18.94 45.61
N CYS A 8 20.54 19.29 45.53
CA CYS A 8 21.09 20.07 44.42
C CYS A 8 21.93 19.23 43.44
N ASP A 9 21.97 17.91 43.63
CA ASP A 9 22.65 16.97 42.73
C ASP A 9 21.79 16.66 41.49
N GLY A 10 21.42 17.70 40.76
CA GLY A 10 20.97 17.60 39.38
C GLY A 10 22.20 17.55 38.46
N ARG A 11 22.39 16.42 37.76
CA ARG A 11 23.44 16.24 36.76
C ARG A 11 23.38 17.35 35.70
N PHE A 12 24.21 18.38 35.83
CA PHE A 12 24.65 19.19 34.69
C PHE A 12 25.60 18.34 33.81
N GLY A 13 25.02 17.40 33.06
CA GLY A 13 25.71 16.56 32.09
C GLY A 13 26.10 17.34 30.84
N GLY A 14 27.15 18.16 30.94
CA GLY A 14 27.73 18.85 29.79
C GLY A 14 28.31 17.87 28.77
N ARG A 15 27.60 17.65 27.66
CA ARG A 15 28.17 16.98 26.47
C ARG A 15 29.15 17.92 25.76
N GLY A 16 30.40 17.45 25.64
CA GLY A 16 31.26 17.69 24.47
C GLY A 16 31.87 19.08 24.27
N ARG A 17 32.93 19.41 25.02
CA ARG A 17 33.90 20.43 24.56
C ARG A 17 34.68 19.92 23.34
N ARG A 18 34.27 20.28 22.12
CA ARG A 18 35.21 20.34 20.98
C ARG A 18 36.01 21.63 21.08
N ARG A 19 37.34 21.51 21.14
CA ARG A 19 38.28 22.64 21.02
C ARG A 19 38.12 23.28 19.64
N VAL A 20 37.67 24.53 19.61
CA VAL A 20 37.95 25.44 18.48
C VAL A 20 39.04 26.40 18.96
N ARG A 21 40.20 26.36 18.31
CA ARG A 21 41.27 27.34 18.50
C ARG A 21 41.01 28.52 17.58
N GLY A 22 41.09 29.73 18.14
CA GLY A 22 41.47 30.96 17.43
C GLY A 22 40.32 31.84 16.94
N ALA A 23 40.06 32.94 17.65
CA ALA A 23 40.02 34.31 17.11
C ALA A 23 39.68 35.28 18.25
N ALA A 24 40.39 36.41 18.27
CA ALA A 24 40.54 37.29 19.40
C ALA A 24 39.43 38.36 19.51
N TRP A 25 39.19 38.77 20.76
CA TRP A 25 38.94 40.16 21.17
C TRP A 25 37.76 40.90 20.51
N GLN A 26 36.54 40.55 20.93
CA GLN A 26 35.40 41.50 21.04
C GLN A 26 34.27 41.03 22.00
N GLY A 27 34.41 39.87 22.67
CA GLY A 27 33.38 39.29 23.55
C GLY A 27 33.61 39.45 25.05
N ALA A 28 34.62 40.19 25.51
CA ALA A 28 35.00 40.21 26.93
C ALA A 28 34.02 40.98 27.84
N VAL A 29 33.19 41.87 27.29
CA VAL A 29 32.17 42.62 28.06
C VAL A 29 30.85 41.82 28.17
N TRP A 30 30.52 41.00 27.16
CA TRP A 30 29.36 40.09 27.21
C TRP A 30 29.61 38.83 28.05
N LEU A 31 30.86 38.37 28.13
CA LEU A 31 31.26 37.27 29.04
C LEU A 31 31.40 37.70 30.51
N LEU A 32 31.56 39.00 30.79
CA LEU A 32 31.55 39.51 32.18
C LEU A 32 30.14 39.80 32.71
N LEU A 33 29.15 40.05 31.84
CA LEU A 33 27.73 40.09 32.21
C LEU A 33 27.10 38.69 32.32
N MET A 34 27.74 37.69 31.71
CA MET A 34 27.49 36.25 31.92
C MET A 34 28.47 35.67 32.95
N MET A 35 28.94 36.47 33.92
CA MET A 35 29.41 35.92 35.18
C MET A 35 28.21 35.28 35.87
N VAL A 36 28.07 33.98 35.64
CA VAL A 36 27.63 32.95 36.58
C VAL A 36 27.32 33.56 37.96
N GLN A 37 26.09 34.07 38.14
CA GLN A 37 25.42 33.77 39.38
C GLN A 37 25.25 32.26 39.32
N ALA A 38 26.22 31.55 39.91
CA ALA A 38 25.90 30.27 40.49
C ALA A 38 24.85 30.62 41.55
N SER A 39 23.58 30.70 41.13
CA SER A 39 22.43 30.76 42.00
C SER A 39 22.67 29.59 42.93
N ARG A 40 23.03 29.89 44.18
CA ARG A 40 23.17 28.83 45.18
C ARG A 40 21.82 28.15 45.17
N CYS A 41 21.75 26.89 44.73
CA CYS A 41 20.52 26.12 44.76
C CYS A 41 20.03 26.12 46.21
N ARG A 42 18.97 26.88 46.48
CA ARG A 42 18.34 26.95 47.81
C ARG A 42 17.24 25.92 47.84
N VAL A 43 17.12 25.27 48.99
CA VAL A 43 16.03 24.35 49.26
C VAL A 43 15.02 25.04 50.17
N PHE A 44 13.87 25.43 49.61
CA PHE A 44 12.74 25.95 50.36
C PHE A 44 11.91 24.82 50.94
N SER A 45 11.65 24.86 52.24
CA SER A 45 10.75 23.92 52.92
C SER A 45 9.32 24.47 52.94
N VAL A 46 8.36 23.65 52.52
CA VAL A 46 6.91 23.93 52.57
C VAL A 46 6.23 22.88 53.44
N ASP A 47 5.31 23.33 54.28
CA ASP A 47 4.41 22.50 55.07
C ASP A 47 3.02 23.16 55.00
N CYS A 48 2.10 22.53 54.30
CA CYS A 48 0.78 23.09 54.03
C CYS A 48 -0.19 23.00 55.21
N GLU A 49 0.14 22.20 56.24
CA GLU A 49 -0.70 22.00 57.42
C GLU A 49 -0.17 22.74 58.65
N GLY A 50 1.15 22.92 58.75
CA GLY A 50 1.81 23.58 59.89
C GLY A 50 2.63 24.84 59.56
N GLY A 51 2.88 25.15 58.28
CA GLY A 51 3.73 26.27 57.86
C GLY A 51 3.03 27.64 57.86
N SER A 52 3.81 28.72 57.71
CA SER A 52 3.28 30.09 57.63
C SER A 52 3.99 30.94 56.57
N ASN A 53 3.26 31.84 55.91
CA ASN A 53 3.75 32.66 54.79
C ASN A 53 4.38 34.00 55.23
N HIS A 54 5.05 34.02 56.38
CA HIS A 54 5.78 35.20 56.85
C HIS A 54 7.11 35.36 56.10
N GLY A 55 7.70 36.56 56.13
CA GLY A 55 8.88 36.90 55.29
C GLY A 55 10.14 36.04 55.53
N GLY A 56 10.23 35.37 56.69
CA GLY A 56 11.35 34.50 57.06
C GLY A 56 11.20 33.03 56.66
N CYS A 57 10.04 32.59 56.19
CA CYS A 57 9.75 31.16 55.98
C CYS A 57 10.65 30.50 54.91
N GLY A 58 10.61 29.17 54.82
CA GLY A 58 11.29 28.40 53.78
C GLY A 58 12.43 27.53 54.31
N TRP A 59 12.61 27.46 55.63
CA TRP A 59 13.61 26.61 56.27
C TRP A 59 12.95 25.43 56.97
N PRO A 60 13.66 24.32 57.25
CA PRO A 60 13.05 23.15 57.89
C PRO A 60 12.37 23.41 59.24
N LYS A 61 12.82 24.43 60.00
CA LYS A 61 12.21 24.82 61.28
C LYS A 61 11.07 25.84 61.13
N GLU A 62 11.03 26.55 60.02
CA GLU A 62 10.08 27.63 59.72
C GLU A 62 9.60 27.45 58.26
N PRO A 63 8.86 26.38 57.96
CA PRO A 63 8.41 26.12 56.60
C PRO A 63 7.38 27.15 56.14
N CYS A 64 7.37 27.43 54.84
CA CYS A 64 6.29 28.23 54.25
C CYS A 64 4.97 27.46 54.26
N GLY A 65 3.85 28.16 54.44
CA GLY A 65 2.53 27.55 54.52
C GLY A 65 1.88 27.24 53.17
N THR A 66 2.45 27.78 52.08
CA THR A 66 1.91 27.56 50.72
C THR A 66 3.02 27.39 49.69
N ILE A 67 2.74 26.56 48.69
CA ILE A 67 3.68 26.30 47.59
C ILE A 67 3.88 27.58 46.77
N ALA A 68 2.81 28.31 46.44
CA ALA A 68 2.91 29.55 45.65
C ALA A 68 3.79 30.62 46.32
N HIS A 69 3.76 30.72 47.66
CA HIS A 69 4.64 31.65 48.37
C HIS A 69 6.12 31.27 48.23
N ALA A 70 6.45 29.99 48.34
CA ALA A 70 7.81 29.51 48.10
C ALA A 70 8.25 29.74 46.64
N ILE A 71 7.38 29.49 45.66
CA ILE A 71 7.65 29.76 44.24
C ILE A 71 7.99 31.25 44.01
N ARG A 72 7.19 32.17 44.57
CA ARG A 72 7.44 33.61 44.41
C ARG A 72 8.82 34.04 44.94
N ARG A 73 9.28 33.42 46.04
CA ARG A 73 10.58 33.70 46.67
C ARG A 73 11.76 32.96 46.05
N SER A 74 11.48 31.92 45.27
CA SER A 74 12.49 31.12 44.58
C SER A 74 13.07 31.86 43.37
N GLN A 75 14.28 31.47 42.98
CA GLN A 75 15.01 31.90 41.80
C GLN A 75 15.38 30.66 40.96
N HIS A 76 15.84 30.87 39.72
CA HIS A 76 16.32 29.77 38.87
C HIS A 76 17.34 28.91 39.62
N GLY A 77 17.15 27.59 39.57
CA GLY A 77 17.96 26.57 40.25
C GLY A 77 17.50 26.19 41.65
N ASP A 78 16.50 26.88 42.23
CA ASP A 78 15.99 26.55 43.56
C ASP A 78 15.07 25.31 43.55
N VAL A 79 15.04 24.60 44.69
CA VAL A 79 14.19 23.43 44.93
C VAL A 79 13.21 23.76 46.04
N ILE A 80 11.93 23.47 45.83
CA ILE A 80 10.84 23.61 46.79
C ILE A 80 10.45 22.22 47.25
N ARG A 81 10.84 21.86 48.48
CA ARG A 81 10.49 20.60 49.11
C ARG A 81 9.21 20.74 49.91
N VAL A 82 8.20 20.01 49.49
CA VAL A 82 6.89 19.96 50.15
C VAL A 82 6.88 18.77 51.11
N SER A 83 6.57 19.05 52.37
CA SER A 83 6.45 18.02 53.41
C SER A 83 5.25 17.10 53.14
N PRO A 84 5.23 15.89 53.71
CA PRO A 84 4.02 15.06 53.71
C PRO A 84 2.82 15.83 54.27
N GLY A 85 1.65 15.63 53.67
CA GLY A 85 0.41 16.33 54.03
C GLY A 85 -0.41 16.73 52.81
N VAL A 86 -1.55 17.36 53.07
CA VAL A 86 -2.50 17.80 52.03
C VAL A 86 -2.41 19.31 51.82
N CYS A 87 -1.87 19.72 50.69
CA CYS A 87 -1.85 21.09 50.20
C CYS A 87 -3.15 21.40 49.45
N LYS A 88 -4.00 22.24 50.03
CA LYS A 88 -5.29 22.65 49.46
C LYS A 88 -5.55 24.14 49.63
N GLY A 89 -6.52 24.65 48.87
CA GLY A 89 -6.97 26.04 48.96
C GLY A 89 -6.00 27.06 48.36
N LEU A 90 -6.31 28.34 48.58
CA LEU A 90 -5.62 29.46 47.94
C LEU A 90 -4.10 29.42 48.17
N GLY A 91 -3.34 29.46 47.07
CA GLY A 91 -1.87 29.44 47.09
C GLY A 91 -1.26 28.03 47.05
N ASN A 92 -2.07 26.98 47.00
CA ASN A 92 -1.64 25.59 46.81
C ASN A 92 -2.20 24.95 45.53
N THR A 93 -3.07 25.65 44.82
CA THR A 93 -3.65 25.29 43.52
C THR A 93 -3.37 26.40 42.50
N GLU A 94 -3.61 26.13 41.22
CA GLU A 94 -3.32 27.05 40.10
C GLU A 94 -1.87 27.55 40.14
N LEU A 95 -0.95 26.63 40.42
CA LEU A 95 0.46 26.94 40.64
C LEU A 95 1.18 27.17 39.32
N GLY A 96 1.56 28.42 39.07
CA GLY A 96 2.48 28.81 38.00
C GLY A 96 3.94 28.77 38.43
N MET A 97 4.84 28.50 37.49
CA MET A 97 6.30 28.50 37.74
C MET A 97 6.94 29.87 37.48
N HIS A 98 6.18 30.80 36.90
CA HIS A 98 6.57 32.18 36.62
C HIS A 98 7.84 32.30 35.75
N GLY A 99 7.99 31.42 34.75
CA GLY A 99 9.16 31.39 33.86
C GLY A 99 10.44 30.92 34.55
N LYS A 100 10.36 30.41 35.79
CA LYS A 100 11.53 30.01 36.58
C LYS A 100 11.87 28.55 36.36
N ALA A 101 13.18 28.29 36.23
CA ALA A 101 13.77 26.96 36.23
C ALA A 101 13.89 26.44 37.67
N ILE A 102 12.78 26.02 38.27
CA ILE A 102 12.69 25.57 39.66
C ILE A 102 12.13 24.15 39.73
N THR A 103 12.45 23.44 40.80
CA THR A 103 11.88 22.12 41.08
C THR A 103 10.87 22.20 42.22
N VAL A 104 9.65 21.71 42.02
CA VAL A 104 8.70 21.43 43.11
C VAL A 104 8.71 19.92 43.37
N GLU A 105 9.14 19.53 44.56
CA GLU A 105 9.42 18.14 44.96
C GLU A 105 8.63 17.76 46.21
N GLY A 106 7.79 16.73 46.10
CA GLY A 106 7.17 16.06 47.24
C GLY A 106 7.97 14.82 47.69
N ARG A 107 7.37 14.00 48.57
CA ARG A 107 8.00 12.78 49.08
C ARG A 107 7.66 11.49 48.31
N GLY A 108 6.77 11.58 47.31
CA GLY A 108 6.30 10.42 46.53
C GLY A 108 5.15 9.67 47.20
N ASP A 109 4.68 8.59 46.55
CA ASP A 109 3.77 7.57 47.10
C ASP A 109 2.52 8.03 47.87
N GLY A 110 1.93 9.16 47.49
CA GLY A 110 0.72 9.67 48.14
C GLY A 110 0.98 10.44 49.43
N GLU A 111 2.24 10.61 49.85
CA GLU A 111 2.58 11.34 51.07
C GLU A 111 2.37 12.85 50.91
N THR A 112 2.73 13.40 49.75
CA THR A 112 2.50 14.81 49.43
C THR A 112 1.35 14.92 48.43
N VAL A 113 0.25 15.53 48.84
CA VAL A 113 -0.96 15.66 48.05
C VAL A 113 -1.25 17.12 47.74
N VAL A 114 -1.44 17.46 46.47
CA VAL A 114 -2.08 18.71 46.05
C VAL A 114 -3.55 18.40 45.72
N ASP A 115 -4.45 18.91 46.54
CA ASP A 115 -5.89 18.71 46.43
C ASP A 115 -6.58 20.00 45.97
N CYS A 116 -7.15 19.95 44.77
CA CYS A 116 -7.82 21.07 44.14
C CYS A 116 -9.24 21.34 44.68
N GLY A 117 -9.81 20.45 45.50
CA GLY A 117 -11.11 20.66 46.13
C GLY A 117 -12.31 20.68 45.16
N GLY A 118 -12.15 20.12 43.95
CA GLY A 118 -13.20 19.99 42.95
C GLY A 118 -13.25 21.10 41.89
N GLU A 119 -12.28 22.01 41.88
CA GLU A 119 -12.23 23.15 40.96
C GLU A 119 -10.79 23.55 40.63
N GLY A 120 -10.56 24.01 39.41
CA GLY A 120 -9.26 24.49 38.95
C GLY A 120 -8.25 23.36 38.75
N ARG A 121 -6.99 23.78 38.57
CA ARG A 121 -5.84 22.91 38.31
C ARG A 121 -4.86 22.91 39.47
N ALA A 122 -3.99 21.90 39.53
CA ALA A 122 -2.86 21.94 40.46
C ALA A 122 -1.73 22.81 39.93
N PHE A 123 -1.33 22.62 38.67
CA PHE A 123 -0.24 23.40 38.04
C PHE A 123 -0.60 23.89 36.65
N VAL A 124 -0.10 25.09 36.33
CA VAL A 124 -0.19 25.73 35.01
C VAL A 124 1.21 26.18 34.60
N VAL A 125 1.77 25.55 33.56
CA VAL A 125 3.13 25.85 33.08
C VAL A 125 3.03 26.43 31.67
N SER A 126 3.13 27.75 31.55
CA SER A 126 2.76 28.47 30.32
C SER A 126 3.65 29.66 29.95
N GLU A 127 4.78 29.85 30.63
CA GLU A 127 5.69 30.99 30.46
C GLU A 127 7.03 30.54 29.86
N PHE A 128 6.97 29.67 28.86
CA PHE A 128 8.10 29.13 28.11
C PHE A 128 9.11 28.31 28.90
N GLU A 129 8.72 27.80 30.08
CA GLU A 129 9.59 27.02 30.94
C GLU A 129 10.21 25.81 30.21
N GLY A 130 11.48 25.53 30.50
CA GLY A 130 12.25 24.43 29.91
C GLY A 130 12.31 23.19 30.81
N GLU A 131 13.15 22.23 30.43
CA GLU A 131 13.31 20.94 31.13
C GLU A 131 13.81 21.08 32.57
N ASP A 132 14.50 22.19 32.87
CA ASP A 132 15.00 22.53 34.22
C ASP A 132 13.88 22.97 35.19
N THR A 133 12.67 23.20 34.69
CA THR A 133 11.47 23.36 35.50
C THR A 133 10.86 21.99 35.74
N ALA A 134 10.77 21.55 36.99
CA ALA A 134 10.37 20.19 37.33
C ALA A 134 9.26 20.13 38.38
N ILE A 135 8.33 19.21 38.17
CA ILE A 135 7.30 18.81 39.15
C ILE A 135 7.51 17.33 39.41
N ARG A 136 7.83 16.95 40.65
CA ARG A 136 8.08 15.55 40.97
C ARG A 136 7.66 15.07 42.34
N GLY A 137 7.34 13.78 42.44
CA GLY A 137 7.06 13.11 43.72
C GLY A 137 5.79 13.61 44.42
N ILE A 138 4.76 14.02 43.66
CA ILE A 138 3.53 14.61 44.19
C ILE A 138 2.32 13.81 43.70
N THR A 139 1.30 13.70 44.55
CA THR A 139 -0.04 13.24 44.15
C THR A 139 -0.92 14.45 43.87
N ILE A 140 -1.59 14.45 42.71
CA ILE A 140 -2.49 15.52 42.28
C ILE A 140 -3.90 14.94 42.21
N GLN A 141 -4.84 15.56 42.93
CA GLN A 141 -6.19 15.04 43.06
C GLN A 141 -7.30 16.07 43.07
N GLY A 142 -8.49 15.59 42.73
CA GLY A 142 -9.73 16.35 42.89
C GLY A 142 -9.77 17.61 42.04
N CYS A 143 -8.98 17.68 40.97
CA CYS A 143 -8.92 18.86 40.11
C CYS A 143 -9.97 18.81 39.02
N ARG A 144 -10.53 19.97 38.65
CA ARG A 144 -11.56 20.08 37.62
C ARG A 144 -11.35 21.30 36.74
N ALA A 145 -11.12 21.07 35.45
CA ALA A 145 -10.94 22.13 34.45
C ALA A 145 -11.38 21.64 33.06
N ASP A 146 -11.31 22.49 32.04
CA ASP A 146 -11.65 22.05 30.67
C ASP A 146 -10.55 21.17 30.06
N TYR A 147 -9.29 21.56 30.27
CA TYR A 147 -8.10 20.89 29.76
C TYR A 147 -7.06 20.75 30.87
N GLY A 148 -6.46 19.56 30.98
CA GLY A 148 -5.32 19.34 31.88
C GLY A 148 -5.71 19.57 33.32
N ALA A 149 -6.72 18.87 33.82
CA ALA A 149 -7.30 19.18 35.13
C ALA A 149 -6.27 19.06 36.25
N GLY A 150 -5.39 18.05 36.24
CA GLY A 150 -4.24 18.03 37.15
C GLY A 150 -3.19 19.08 36.78
N ILE A 151 -2.57 18.92 35.61
CA ILE A 151 -1.53 19.82 35.09
C ILE A 151 -1.91 20.26 33.66
N PHE A 152 -1.78 21.55 33.40
CA PHE A 152 -1.88 22.12 32.06
C PHE A 152 -0.54 22.73 31.65
N VAL A 153 -0.03 22.34 30.48
CA VAL A 153 1.21 22.88 29.91
C VAL A 153 0.91 23.57 28.58
N ASP A 154 1.37 24.80 28.42
CA ASP A 154 1.17 25.57 27.20
C ASP A 154 2.48 26.17 26.73
N ASN A 155 2.97 25.71 25.57
CA ASN A 155 4.20 26.20 24.98
C ASN A 155 5.39 26.18 25.96
N ALA A 156 5.49 25.13 26.78
CA ALA A 156 6.57 24.87 27.72
C ALA A 156 6.96 23.38 27.69
N SER A 157 8.13 23.04 28.20
CA SER A 157 8.65 21.66 28.20
C SER A 157 9.20 21.23 29.56
N PRO A 158 8.40 21.32 30.64
CA PRO A 158 8.86 20.97 31.99
C PRO A 158 9.10 19.47 32.13
N THR A 159 9.86 19.09 33.15
CA THR A 159 10.00 17.70 33.58
C THR A 159 8.88 17.34 34.57
N ILE A 160 8.09 16.31 34.27
CA ILE A 160 7.03 15.79 35.14
C ILE A 160 7.35 14.33 35.46
N GLU A 161 7.74 14.07 36.70
CA GLU A 161 8.31 12.79 37.09
C GLU A 161 7.75 12.28 38.42
N ASP A 162 7.48 10.98 38.56
CA ASP A 162 6.97 10.41 39.81
C ASP A 162 5.68 11.08 40.32
N VAL A 163 4.79 11.47 39.40
CA VAL A 163 3.51 12.10 39.72
C VAL A 163 2.39 11.08 39.68
N PHE A 164 1.52 11.11 40.69
CA PHE A 164 0.31 10.30 40.73
C PHE A 164 -0.92 11.19 40.53
N PHE A 165 -1.59 11.05 39.39
CA PHE A 165 -2.85 11.73 39.10
C PHE A 165 -4.03 10.85 39.52
N ARG A 166 -4.86 11.31 40.47
CA ARG A 166 -6.06 10.58 40.84
C ARG A 166 -7.31 11.44 40.96
N ASP A 167 -8.46 10.90 40.59
CA ASP A 167 -9.76 11.56 40.77
C ASP A 167 -9.83 12.97 40.13
N ASN A 168 -9.09 13.20 39.05
CA ASN A 168 -9.11 14.47 38.31
C ASN A 168 -10.07 14.39 37.13
N LYS A 169 -10.80 15.49 36.86
CA LYS A 169 -11.81 15.55 35.82
C LYS A 169 -11.55 16.72 34.87
N ALA A 170 -11.25 16.41 33.61
CA ALA A 170 -11.30 17.40 32.54
C ALA A 170 -12.67 17.35 31.84
N GLU A 171 -13.25 18.49 31.48
CA GLU A 171 -14.49 18.50 30.69
C GLU A 171 -14.23 18.17 29.21
N VAL A 172 -13.04 18.50 28.68
CA VAL A 172 -12.65 18.24 27.28
C VAL A 172 -11.54 17.20 27.19
N ALA A 173 -10.33 17.51 27.66
CA ALA A 173 -9.19 16.61 27.46
C ALA A 173 -8.15 16.60 28.58
N GLY A 174 -7.51 15.45 28.79
CA GLY A 174 -6.38 15.30 29.72
C GLY A 174 -6.80 15.48 31.17
N GLY A 175 -7.51 14.49 31.74
CA GLY A 175 -7.95 14.56 33.14
C GLY A 175 -6.77 14.70 34.11
N GLY A 176 -5.66 13.99 33.87
CA GLY A 176 -4.41 14.18 34.61
C GLY A 176 -3.56 15.31 34.05
N LEU A 177 -3.14 15.19 32.80
CA LEU A 177 -2.23 16.12 32.13
C LEU A 177 -2.72 16.42 30.71
N TYR A 178 -2.72 17.70 30.34
CA TYR A 178 -2.89 18.15 28.96
C TYR A 178 -1.77 19.10 28.58
N TRP A 179 -1.31 19.03 27.33
CA TRP A 179 -0.37 20.01 26.81
C TRP A 179 -0.58 20.39 25.34
N ARG A 180 -0.15 21.60 24.97
CA ARG A 180 -0.17 22.10 23.58
C ARG A 180 1.11 22.86 23.22
N VAL A 181 1.42 22.92 21.92
CA VAL A 181 2.59 23.59 21.30
C VAL A 181 3.94 22.95 21.65
N ARG A 182 4.36 22.97 22.92
CA ARG A 182 5.54 22.26 23.42
C ARG A 182 5.10 21.37 24.59
N GLY A 183 5.67 20.16 24.66
CA GLY A 183 5.23 19.12 25.58
C GLY A 183 6.23 18.86 26.71
N PRO A 184 5.75 18.36 27.86
CA PRO A 184 6.59 17.99 28.99
C PRO A 184 7.37 16.70 28.73
N HIS A 185 8.51 16.57 29.41
CA HIS A 185 9.23 15.31 29.55
C HIS A 185 8.60 14.53 30.70
N THR A 186 7.97 13.39 30.40
CA THR A 186 7.23 12.62 31.39
C THR A 186 7.94 11.33 31.73
N ALA A 187 7.99 10.98 33.02
CA ALA A 187 8.51 9.69 33.47
C ALA A 187 7.79 9.21 34.74
N ARG A 188 7.57 7.89 34.86
CA ARG A 188 7.00 7.26 36.06
C ARG A 188 5.70 7.91 36.55
N LEU A 189 4.77 8.11 35.62
CA LEU A 189 3.43 8.62 35.95
C LEU A 189 2.51 7.49 36.39
N ARG A 190 1.71 7.73 37.43
CA ARG A 190 0.61 6.85 37.85
C ARG A 190 -0.71 7.56 37.64
N HIS A 191 -1.77 6.80 37.36
CA HIS A 191 -3.10 7.33 37.09
C HIS A 191 -4.18 6.46 37.74
N GLN A 192 -5.19 7.07 38.37
CA GLN A 192 -6.33 6.36 38.94
C GLN A 192 -7.60 7.22 38.84
N ALA A 193 -8.70 6.66 38.33
CA ALA A 193 -10.01 7.31 38.35
C ALA A 193 -10.05 8.76 37.77
N ASN A 194 -9.15 9.09 36.85
CA ASN A 194 -9.24 10.35 36.11
C ASN A 194 -10.27 10.22 34.97
N SER A 195 -10.90 11.33 34.58
CA SER A 195 -11.93 11.36 33.53
C SER A 195 -11.78 12.57 32.61
N ALA A 196 -12.08 12.37 31.32
CA ALA A 196 -12.18 13.40 30.29
C ALA A 196 -12.97 12.86 29.08
N GLN A 197 -13.47 13.73 28.19
CA GLN A 197 -14.02 13.26 26.90
C GLN A 197 -12.93 12.62 26.04
N TYR A 198 -11.73 13.19 26.06
CA TYR A 198 -10.56 12.69 25.33
C TYR A 198 -9.33 12.57 26.25
N GLY A 199 -8.64 11.43 26.20
CA GLY A 199 -7.46 11.18 27.02
C GLY A 199 -7.73 11.38 28.52
N PRO A 200 -8.43 10.46 29.20
CA PRO A 200 -8.82 10.63 30.60
C PRO A 200 -7.62 10.84 31.54
N ASN A 201 -6.45 10.30 31.18
CA ASN A 201 -5.22 10.46 31.94
C ASN A 201 -4.31 11.52 31.32
N LEU A 202 -3.88 11.28 30.08
CA LEU A 202 -2.92 12.09 29.34
C LEU A 202 -3.53 12.43 27.98
N ALA A 203 -3.37 13.67 27.55
CA ALA A 203 -3.74 14.12 26.22
C ALA A 203 -2.81 15.25 25.77
N SER A 204 -2.66 15.43 24.47
CA SER A 204 -2.07 16.65 23.90
C SER A 204 -2.96 17.20 22.79
N ASP A 205 -2.61 18.40 22.34
CA ASP A 205 -3.10 18.90 21.05
C ASP A 205 -2.59 18.01 19.89
N LEU A 206 -3.11 18.27 18.68
CA LEU A 206 -2.70 17.60 17.44
C LEU A 206 -1.18 17.61 17.30
N PHE A 207 -0.60 16.42 17.19
CA PHE A 207 0.84 16.22 17.08
C PHE A 207 1.26 15.75 15.69
N ARG A 208 0.49 14.84 15.09
CA ARG A 208 0.80 14.31 13.74
C ARG A 208 -0.45 13.79 13.03
N ILE A 209 -0.34 13.71 11.72
CA ILE A 209 -1.30 13.00 10.86
C ILE A 209 -0.71 11.62 10.51
N ALA A 210 -1.54 10.58 10.47
CA ALA A 210 -1.16 9.25 10.01
C ALA A 210 -2.15 8.74 8.97
N ILE A 211 -1.64 8.09 7.92
CA ILE A 211 -2.46 7.44 6.89
C ILE A 211 -2.58 5.95 7.23
N SER A 212 -3.73 5.35 6.90
CA SER A 212 -3.97 3.91 6.97
C SER A 212 -2.94 3.12 6.14
N ASP A 213 -2.40 2.04 6.70
CA ASP A 213 -1.49 1.13 6.01
C ASP A 213 -2.23 0.12 5.11
N GLY A 214 -1.47 -0.79 4.48
CA GLY A 214 -2.03 -1.97 3.79
C GLY A 214 -2.20 -1.82 2.28
N PHE A 215 -1.58 -0.83 1.65
CA PHE A 215 -1.57 -0.72 0.20
C PHE A 215 -0.77 -1.87 -0.44
N PRO A 216 -1.27 -2.46 -1.55
CA PRO A 216 -0.57 -3.51 -2.27
C PRO A 216 0.84 -3.07 -2.67
N GLN A 217 1.83 -3.93 -2.39
CA GLN A 217 3.20 -3.73 -2.86
C GLN A 217 3.36 -4.16 -4.32
N ASP A 218 2.51 -5.09 -4.76
CA ASP A 218 2.52 -5.67 -6.10
C ASP A 218 1.59 -4.86 -7.02
N GLY A 219 2.13 -3.76 -7.53
CA GLY A 219 1.67 -3.16 -8.78
C GLY A 219 0.25 -2.58 -8.77
N PHE A 220 0.09 -1.38 -8.22
CA PHE A 220 -1.14 -0.60 -8.34
C PHE A 220 -1.28 -0.06 -9.77
N ARG A 221 -2.47 -0.15 -10.37
CA ARG A 221 -2.72 0.44 -11.70
C ARG A 221 -2.91 1.95 -11.57
N SER A 222 -2.10 2.72 -12.28
CA SER A 222 -2.26 4.17 -12.31
C SER A 222 -3.60 4.57 -12.92
N GLY A 223 -4.35 5.41 -12.19
CA GLY A 223 -5.72 5.80 -12.55
C GLY A 223 -6.81 5.11 -11.71
N ASP A 224 -6.49 4.04 -10.98
CA ASP A 224 -7.46 3.33 -10.15
C ASP A 224 -7.73 4.04 -8.81
N GLU A 225 -8.87 3.69 -8.22
CA GLU A 225 -9.21 4.08 -6.85
C GLU A 225 -8.30 3.36 -5.85
N LEU A 226 -7.78 4.13 -4.89
CA LEU A 226 -6.93 3.62 -3.83
C LEU A 226 -7.70 2.58 -3.01
N SER A 227 -7.17 1.36 -3.01
CA SER A 227 -7.69 0.20 -2.28
C SER A 227 -6.56 -0.40 -1.44
N PRO A 228 -6.69 -0.48 -0.11
CA PRO A 228 -7.85 -0.08 0.68
C PRO A 228 -8.12 1.44 0.63
N VAL A 229 -9.37 1.84 0.93
CA VAL A 229 -9.76 3.25 1.00
C VAL A 229 -8.86 3.98 2.00
N VAL A 230 -8.30 5.11 1.57
CA VAL A 230 -7.39 5.90 2.41
C VAL A 230 -8.17 6.52 3.58
N ALA A 231 -7.71 6.25 4.79
CA ALA A 231 -8.13 6.96 5.99
C ALA A 231 -6.93 7.72 6.58
N ALA A 232 -7.12 8.99 6.93
CA ALA A 232 -6.13 9.80 7.62
C ALA A 232 -6.62 10.13 9.03
N SER A 233 -5.82 9.81 10.04
CA SER A 233 -6.13 10.04 11.45
C SER A 233 -5.30 11.19 12.00
N LEU A 234 -5.96 12.07 12.77
CA LEU A 234 -5.34 13.08 13.61
C LEU A 234 -4.90 12.42 14.91
N LEU A 235 -3.60 12.43 15.20
CA LEU A 235 -3.02 11.80 16.38
C LEU A 235 -2.38 12.82 17.31
N ASP A 236 -2.59 12.63 18.60
CA ASP A 236 -1.87 13.36 19.64
C ASP A 236 -0.46 12.78 19.83
N ALA A 237 0.32 13.37 20.73
CA ALA A 237 1.70 12.95 20.98
C ALA A 237 1.82 11.58 21.66
N TYR A 238 0.72 11.06 22.20
CA TYR A 238 0.62 9.73 22.79
C TYR A 238 0.14 8.68 21.76
N GLY A 239 -0.06 9.09 20.50
CA GLY A 239 -0.53 8.22 19.41
C GLY A 239 -2.03 7.92 19.46
N SER A 240 -2.79 8.63 20.27
CA SER A 240 -4.25 8.49 20.36
C SER A 240 -4.94 9.34 19.31
N VAL A 241 -6.05 8.85 18.75
CA VAL A 241 -6.84 9.58 17.75
C VAL A 241 -7.64 10.68 18.42
N LEU A 242 -7.51 11.93 17.98
CA LEU A 242 -8.24 13.08 18.54
C LEU A 242 -9.75 13.01 18.22
N THR A 243 -10.49 12.23 19.01
CA THR A 243 -11.92 11.95 18.77
C THR A 243 -12.83 13.16 18.94
N THR A 244 -12.35 14.23 19.57
CA THR A 244 -13.07 15.48 19.75
C THR A 244 -13.04 16.39 18.53
N ASP A 245 -12.14 16.15 17.56
CA ASP A 245 -12.09 16.95 16.33
C ASP A 245 -13.07 16.38 15.29
N SER A 246 -13.97 17.23 14.79
CA SER A 246 -14.84 16.94 13.63
C SER A 246 -14.97 18.14 12.69
N SER A 247 -13.96 19.02 12.71
CA SER A 247 -13.95 20.30 11.98
C SER A 247 -12.74 20.46 11.07
N THR A 248 -11.63 19.77 11.37
CA THR A 248 -10.42 19.84 10.54
C THR A 248 -10.71 19.25 9.15
N VAL A 249 -10.21 19.92 8.11
CA VAL A 249 -10.29 19.45 6.73
C VAL A 249 -8.91 18.97 6.31
N LEU A 250 -8.82 17.77 5.75
CA LEU A 250 -7.57 17.21 5.25
C LEU A 250 -7.59 17.12 3.73
N THR A 251 -6.45 17.41 3.12
CA THR A 251 -6.20 17.26 1.69
C THR A 251 -5.25 16.08 1.46
N LEU A 252 -5.60 15.17 0.57
CA LEU A 252 -4.75 14.09 0.07
C LEU A 252 -4.06 14.55 -1.21
N ARG A 253 -2.73 14.57 -1.23
CA ARG A 253 -1.97 15.01 -2.42
C ARG A 253 -0.67 14.27 -2.61
N GLY A 254 -0.09 14.41 -3.79
CA GLY A 254 1.27 13.94 -4.06
C GLY A 254 2.30 14.57 -3.13
N HIS A 255 3.24 13.75 -2.68
CA HIS A 255 4.37 14.24 -1.89
C HIS A 255 5.33 15.03 -2.78
N VAL A 256 5.67 16.25 -2.36
CA VAL A 256 6.66 17.10 -3.01
C VAL A 256 8.05 16.66 -2.56
N ARG A 257 8.88 16.21 -3.49
CA ARG A 257 10.26 15.82 -3.20
C ARG A 257 11.14 17.05 -2.92
N PRO A 258 12.33 16.88 -2.32
CA PRO A 258 13.26 17.99 -2.07
C PRO A 258 13.72 18.74 -3.33
N ASP A 259 13.63 18.11 -4.51
CA ASP A 259 13.91 18.71 -5.81
C ASP A 259 12.73 19.52 -6.39
N GLY A 260 11.62 19.61 -5.66
CA GLY A 260 10.38 20.28 -6.07
C GLY A 260 9.49 19.45 -7.00
N THR A 261 9.87 18.21 -7.33
CA THR A 261 9.08 17.36 -8.23
C THR A 261 7.95 16.64 -7.51
N VAL A 262 6.83 16.47 -8.22
CA VAL A 262 5.67 15.72 -7.76
C VAL A 262 5.37 14.60 -8.76
N HIS A 263 5.53 13.35 -8.32
CA HIS A 263 5.34 12.18 -9.19
C HIS A 263 3.96 11.55 -9.09
N ALA A 264 3.19 11.88 -8.05
CA ALA A 264 1.83 11.39 -7.82
C ALA A 264 0.83 12.55 -7.89
N VAL A 265 -0.30 12.34 -8.55
CA VAL A 265 -1.44 13.25 -8.52
C VAL A 265 -2.65 12.47 -8.03
N ILE A 266 -3.36 13.05 -7.07
CA ILE A 266 -4.63 12.50 -6.60
C ILE A 266 -5.73 13.12 -7.46
N LYS A 267 -6.61 12.27 -8.01
CA LYS A 267 -7.81 12.68 -8.74
C LYS A 267 -9.05 12.16 -8.00
N GLY A 268 -10.21 12.75 -8.29
CA GLY A 268 -11.46 12.35 -7.62
C GLY A 268 -11.57 13.05 -6.26
N THR A 269 -11.77 12.28 -5.19
CA THR A 269 -11.87 12.83 -3.84
C THR A 269 -10.49 13.03 -3.24
N ASP A 270 -10.00 14.27 -3.24
CA ASP A 270 -8.73 14.69 -2.65
C ASP A 270 -8.91 15.50 -1.35
N VAL A 271 -10.14 15.87 -0.99
CA VAL A 271 -10.44 16.61 0.25
C VAL A 271 -11.47 15.83 1.08
N ALA A 272 -11.25 15.74 2.39
CA ALA A 272 -12.17 15.09 3.31
C ALA A 272 -12.26 15.85 4.64
N LEU A 273 -13.49 16.04 5.13
CA LEU A 273 -13.77 16.55 6.47
C LEU A 273 -13.50 15.44 7.50
N VAL A 274 -12.74 15.77 8.53
CA VAL A 274 -12.50 14.88 9.67
C VAL A 274 -13.79 14.67 10.43
N SER A 275 -14.07 13.42 10.80
CA SER A 275 -15.14 13.04 11.72
C SER A 275 -14.54 12.21 12.85
N ARG A 276 -14.68 12.70 14.09
CA ARG A 276 -14.07 12.11 15.29
C ARG A 276 -12.59 11.74 15.12
N GLY A 277 -11.81 12.67 14.58
CA GLY A 277 -10.36 12.53 14.39
C GLY A 277 -9.94 11.73 13.16
N VAL A 278 -10.86 11.24 12.32
CA VAL A 278 -10.54 10.50 11.09
C VAL A 278 -11.19 11.12 9.86
N ALA A 279 -10.41 11.38 8.81
CA ALA A 279 -10.89 11.71 7.47
C ALA A 279 -10.80 10.48 6.57
N VAL A 280 -11.79 10.27 5.69
CA VAL A 280 -11.86 9.10 4.80
C VAL A 280 -12.03 9.56 3.34
N PHE A 281 -11.11 9.16 2.47
CA PHE A 281 -11.05 9.60 1.07
C PHE A 281 -11.60 8.53 0.10
N ARG A 282 -12.93 8.33 0.11
CA ARG A 282 -13.61 7.43 -0.84
C ARG A 282 -13.62 8.03 -2.25
N GLY A 283 -13.23 7.27 -3.26
CA GLY A 283 -13.11 7.74 -4.64
C GLY A 283 -11.80 8.44 -4.97
N ALA A 284 -10.81 8.42 -4.06
CA ALA A 284 -9.47 8.93 -4.32
C ALA A 284 -8.73 8.03 -5.31
N ARG A 285 -8.30 8.59 -6.44
CA ARG A 285 -7.57 7.86 -7.48
C ARG A 285 -6.13 8.33 -7.57
N LEU A 286 -5.19 7.39 -7.61
CA LEU A 286 -3.76 7.67 -7.66
C LEU A 286 -3.27 7.63 -9.11
N VAL A 287 -2.70 8.74 -9.58
CA VAL A 287 -2.15 8.88 -10.93
C VAL A 287 -0.66 9.19 -10.87
N GLY A 288 0.15 8.38 -11.54
CA GLY A 288 1.59 8.57 -11.68
C GLY A 288 2.17 7.75 -12.82
N GLU A 289 3.43 7.99 -13.17
CA GLU A 289 4.06 7.26 -14.28
C GLU A 289 4.05 5.75 -14.03
N PRO A 290 3.47 4.92 -14.93
CA PRO A 290 3.49 3.47 -14.81
C PRO A 290 4.91 2.92 -14.66
N GLY A 291 5.10 1.92 -13.80
CA GLY A 291 6.41 1.33 -13.51
C GLY A 291 7.26 2.13 -12.50
N THR A 292 6.71 3.17 -11.87
CA THR A 292 7.43 3.99 -10.88
C THR A 292 6.86 3.85 -9.47
N MET A 293 7.69 4.16 -8.47
CA MET A 293 7.23 4.30 -7.08
C MET A 293 6.84 5.76 -6.81
N VAL A 294 5.59 5.97 -6.45
CA VAL A 294 5.04 7.29 -6.12
C VAL A 294 4.77 7.41 -4.64
N ARG A 295 4.69 8.65 -4.15
CA ARG A 295 4.41 8.95 -2.75
C ARG A 295 3.30 9.99 -2.63
N PHE A 296 2.44 9.83 -1.64
CA PHE A 296 1.38 10.78 -1.31
C PHE A 296 1.33 11.04 0.20
N VAL A 297 0.70 12.14 0.58
CA VAL A 297 0.56 12.60 1.96
C VAL A 297 -0.87 13.08 2.19
N ALA A 298 -1.32 13.02 3.44
CA ALA A 298 -2.48 13.73 3.93
C ALA A 298 -1.98 14.99 4.66
N ALA A 299 -2.54 16.13 4.35
CA ALA A 299 -2.08 17.42 4.83
C ALA A 299 -3.23 18.23 5.43
N ASP A 300 -2.93 18.93 6.52
CA ASP A 300 -3.71 20.05 7.01
C ASP A 300 -2.99 21.34 6.59
N GLU A 301 -3.54 22.01 5.57
CA GLU A 301 -2.96 23.23 5.01
C GLU A 301 -3.00 24.40 5.99
N SER A 302 -3.97 24.42 6.91
CA SER A 302 -4.12 25.52 7.87
C SER A 302 -3.03 25.52 8.93
N ARG A 303 -2.46 24.35 9.24
CA ARG A 303 -1.43 24.14 10.26
C ARG A 303 -0.05 23.82 9.67
N GLU A 304 0.06 23.82 8.34
CA GLU A 304 1.28 23.39 7.63
C GLU A 304 1.77 22.00 8.11
N LEU A 305 0.84 21.10 8.42
CA LEU A 305 1.13 19.77 8.96
C LEU A 305 0.87 18.70 7.90
N GLU A 306 1.85 17.83 7.69
CA GLU A 306 1.75 16.70 6.75
C GLU A 306 1.98 15.36 7.46
N SER A 307 1.31 14.32 6.98
CA SER A 307 1.63 12.95 7.36
C SER A 307 3.00 12.53 6.80
N PRO A 308 3.63 11.49 7.37
CA PRO A 308 4.71 10.79 6.68
C PRO A 308 4.28 10.35 5.27
N PRO A 309 5.17 10.41 4.26
CA PRO A 309 4.83 10.02 2.89
C PRO A 309 4.53 8.53 2.77
N GLN A 310 3.35 8.20 2.25
CA GLN A 310 2.96 6.84 1.93
C GLN A 310 3.47 6.47 0.53
N ALA A 311 4.23 5.38 0.42
CA ALA A 311 4.74 4.88 -0.85
C ALA A 311 3.80 3.84 -1.46
N VAL A 312 3.62 3.91 -2.79
CA VAL A 312 2.88 2.94 -3.59
C VAL A 312 3.64 2.67 -4.88
N SER A 313 3.77 1.39 -5.24
CA SER A 313 4.39 0.96 -6.49
C SER A 313 3.36 0.91 -7.60
N LEU A 314 3.58 1.64 -8.70
CA LEU A 314 2.74 1.59 -9.87
C LEU A 314 3.27 0.54 -10.84
N ARG A 315 2.42 -0.40 -11.28
CA ARG A 315 2.80 -1.34 -12.33
C ARG A 315 2.84 -0.67 -13.70
N LEU A 316 3.56 -1.28 -14.63
CA LEU A 316 3.41 -0.97 -16.05
C LEU A 316 1.99 -1.33 -16.51
N CYS A 317 1.53 -0.69 -17.59
CA CYS A 317 0.26 -1.07 -18.20
C CYS A 317 0.34 -2.49 -18.74
N GLU A 318 -0.77 -3.22 -18.69
CA GLU A 318 -0.83 -4.62 -19.10
C GLU A 318 -1.61 -4.79 -20.41
N SER A 319 -1.59 -5.99 -20.99
CA SER A 319 -2.43 -6.30 -22.16
C SER A 319 -3.89 -5.97 -21.86
N GLY A 320 -4.51 -5.21 -22.76
CA GLY A 320 -5.87 -4.72 -22.60
C GLY A 320 -5.96 -3.29 -22.05
N GLU A 321 -4.83 -2.71 -21.66
CA GLU A 321 -4.72 -1.33 -21.21
C GLU A 321 -3.91 -0.52 -22.21
N VAL A 322 -4.18 0.79 -22.23
CA VAL A 322 -3.46 1.76 -23.05
C VAL A 322 -2.95 2.86 -22.14
N GLN A 323 -1.69 3.21 -22.28
CA GLN A 323 -1.13 4.34 -21.56
C GLN A 323 -1.66 5.66 -22.16
N GLN A 324 -2.47 6.38 -21.39
CA GLN A 324 -2.94 7.72 -21.74
C GLN A 324 -2.33 8.72 -20.77
N GLY A 325 -1.25 9.39 -21.21
CA GLY A 325 -0.43 10.21 -20.32
C GLY A 325 0.20 9.37 -19.22
N ARG A 326 -0.22 9.60 -17.97
CA ARG A 326 0.29 8.90 -16.78
C ARG A 326 -0.67 7.84 -16.25
N GLU A 327 -1.67 7.42 -17.01
CA GLU A 327 -2.69 6.45 -16.57
C GLU A 327 -2.67 5.21 -17.46
N CYS A 328 -2.98 4.07 -16.87
CA CYS A 328 -3.24 2.83 -17.62
C CYS A 328 -4.75 2.67 -17.75
N VAL A 329 -5.28 3.05 -18.92
CA VAL A 329 -6.73 3.06 -19.17
C VAL A 329 -7.13 1.74 -19.83
N PRO A 330 -8.03 0.93 -19.23
CA PRO A 330 -8.49 -0.31 -19.86
C PRO A 330 -9.36 -0.01 -21.08
N CYS A 331 -9.24 -0.84 -22.12
CA CYS A 331 -10.10 -0.75 -23.29
C CYS A 331 -11.57 -1.05 -22.92
N GLY A 332 -12.49 -0.19 -23.36
CA GLY A 332 -13.92 -0.37 -23.12
C GLY A 332 -14.55 -1.46 -24.00
N PRO A 333 -15.80 -1.87 -23.72
CA PRO A 333 -16.54 -2.83 -24.54
C PRO A 333 -16.57 -2.42 -26.02
N GLY A 334 -16.45 -3.39 -26.92
CA GLY A 334 -16.35 -3.17 -28.38
C GLY A 334 -14.94 -2.83 -28.86
N SER A 335 -13.97 -2.71 -27.95
CA SER A 335 -12.56 -2.51 -28.26
C SER A 335 -11.68 -3.50 -27.49
N PHE A 336 -10.45 -3.72 -27.98
CA PHE A 336 -9.47 -4.55 -27.30
C PHE A 336 -8.05 -3.99 -27.51
N SER A 337 -7.10 -4.42 -26.67
CA SER A 337 -5.67 -4.24 -26.92
C SER A 337 -4.92 -5.51 -26.53
N SER A 338 -4.13 -6.09 -27.44
CA SER A 338 -3.34 -7.29 -27.14
C SER A 338 -1.87 -6.99 -26.82
N VAL A 339 -1.40 -5.78 -27.15
CA VAL A 339 -0.03 -5.31 -26.90
C VAL A 339 -0.09 -4.10 -25.98
N VAL A 340 0.75 -4.10 -24.93
CA VAL A 340 0.84 -3.08 -23.87
C VAL A 340 0.95 -1.62 -24.40
N ILE A 341 1.40 -1.44 -25.65
CA ILE A 341 1.73 -0.13 -26.24
C ILE A 341 0.79 0.21 -27.41
N SER A 342 -0.09 -0.70 -27.84
CA SER A 342 -1.02 -0.42 -28.94
C SER A 342 -2.27 0.32 -28.45
N PRO A 343 -2.79 1.31 -29.20
CA PRO A 343 -4.07 1.93 -28.87
C PRO A 343 -5.21 0.90 -28.94
N CYS A 344 -6.32 1.15 -28.23
CA CYS A 344 -7.49 0.28 -28.28
C CYS A 344 -7.99 0.19 -29.72
N GLN A 345 -8.04 -1.03 -30.25
CA GLN A 345 -8.50 -1.31 -31.59
C GLN A 345 -9.98 -1.67 -31.57
N PRO A 346 -10.75 -1.30 -32.61
CA PRO A 346 -12.12 -1.75 -32.74
C PRO A 346 -12.16 -3.27 -32.90
N CYS A 347 -13.22 -3.89 -32.38
CA CYS A 347 -13.36 -5.33 -32.47
C CYS A 347 -13.46 -5.80 -33.93
N PRO A 348 -12.65 -6.77 -34.38
CA PRO A 348 -12.70 -7.23 -35.76
C PRO A 348 -13.99 -8.00 -36.06
N MET A 349 -14.38 -8.00 -37.33
CA MET A 349 -15.57 -8.71 -37.81
C MET A 349 -15.51 -10.21 -37.45
N GLY A 350 -16.64 -10.76 -37.03
CA GLY A 350 -16.71 -12.16 -36.61
C GLY A 350 -16.26 -12.42 -35.18
N SER A 351 -16.11 -11.38 -34.36
CA SER A 351 -15.75 -11.50 -32.95
C SER A 351 -16.50 -10.51 -32.06
N VAL A 352 -16.47 -10.74 -30.75
CA VAL A 352 -17.02 -9.88 -29.70
C VAL A 352 -15.90 -9.55 -28.72
N CYS A 353 -15.72 -8.28 -28.42
CA CYS A 353 -14.70 -7.78 -27.49
C CYS A 353 -15.41 -7.19 -26.27
N TYR A 354 -15.24 -7.81 -25.11
CA TYR A 354 -15.88 -7.36 -23.87
C TYR A 354 -15.16 -6.16 -23.24
N GLY A 355 -13.96 -5.82 -23.74
CA GLY A 355 -13.05 -4.83 -23.19
C GLY A 355 -11.73 -5.46 -22.75
N GLY A 356 -10.75 -4.62 -22.41
CA GLY A 356 -9.43 -5.08 -22.01
C GLY A 356 -8.74 -5.91 -23.10
N ALA A 357 -8.24 -7.08 -22.71
CA ALA A 357 -7.64 -8.07 -23.61
C ALA A 357 -8.60 -9.21 -23.99
N GLN A 358 -9.86 -9.16 -23.56
CA GLN A 358 -10.81 -10.25 -23.74
C GLN A 358 -11.49 -10.16 -25.11
N ILE A 359 -11.42 -11.26 -25.86
CA ILE A 359 -12.04 -11.41 -27.18
C ILE A 359 -12.59 -12.83 -27.35
N SER A 360 -13.79 -12.92 -27.91
CA SER A 360 -14.49 -14.15 -28.24
C SER A 360 -14.77 -14.21 -29.74
N ALA A 361 -14.60 -15.37 -30.37
CA ALA A 361 -15.08 -15.58 -31.74
C ALA A 361 -16.60 -15.75 -31.76
N LEU A 362 -17.27 -15.25 -32.81
CA LEU A 362 -18.66 -15.60 -33.11
C LEU A 362 -18.72 -16.97 -33.80
N PRO A 363 -19.86 -17.68 -33.76
CA PRO A 363 -20.06 -18.89 -34.55
C PRO A 363 -19.72 -18.68 -36.03
N GLY A 364 -19.01 -19.62 -36.64
CA GLY A 364 -18.46 -19.52 -38.00
C GLY A 364 -17.12 -18.80 -38.12
N TYR A 365 -16.53 -18.34 -37.01
CA TYR A 365 -15.22 -17.68 -36.95
C TYR A 365 -14.32 -18.30 -35.88
N SER A 366 -13.02 -18.04 -35.98
CA SER A 366 -12.01 -18.48 -35.01
C SER A 366 -10.94 -17.40 -34.82
N VAL A 367 -10.50 -17.18 -33.58
CA VAL A 367 -9.35 -16.30 -33.25
C VAL A 367 -8.06 -17.07 -33.57
N VAL A 368 -7.44 -16.72 -34.69
CA VAL A 368 -6.26 -17.42 -35.24
C VAL A 368 -4.96 -17.00 -34.53
N SER A 369 -4.84 -15.73 -34.19
CA SER A 369 -3.71 -15.20 -33.41
C SER A 369 -4.18 -14.01 -32.58
N LYS A 370 -3.60 -13.79 -31.40
CA LYS A 370 -3.83 -12.60 -30.57
C LYS A 370 -2.76 -11.52 -30.77
N ASN A 371 -1.60 -11.86 -31.35
CA ASN A 371 -0.51 -10.91 -31.58
C ASN A 371 0.26 -11.23 -32.88
N PRO A 372 0.01 -10.51 -34.00
CA PRO A 372 -1.05 -9.53 -34.19
C PRO A 372 -2.44 -10.19 -34.13
N LEU A 373 -3.48 -9.47 -33.71
CA LEU A 373 -4.83 -10.03 -33.66
C LEU A 373 -5.31 -10.39 -35.07
N ARG A 374 -5.71 -11.65 -35.26
CA ARG A 374 -6.31 -12.16 -36.50
C ARG A 374 -7.53 -13.01 -36.16
N VAL A 375 -8.67 -12.62 -36.71
CA VAL A 375 -9.91 -13.40 -36.68
C VAL A 375 -10.22 -13.83 -38.09
N GLY A 376 -10.34 -15.13 -38.30
CA GLY A 376 -10.62 -15.70 -39.61
C GLY A 376 -12.02 -16.29 -39.67
N ARG A 377 -12.65 -16.18 -40.84
CA ARG A 377 -13.89 -16.91 -41.14
C ARG A 377 -13.55 -18.36 -41.46
N CYS A 378 -14.27 -19.29 -40.88
CA CYS A 378 -14.01 -20.70 -41.10
C CYS A 378 -14.47 -21.15 -42.49
N PRO A 379 -13.69 -21.99 -43.20
CA PRO A 379 -14.07 -22.52 -44.50
C PRO A 379 -15.44 -23.21 -44.51
N LYS A 380 -15.78 -23.88 -43.39
CA LYS A 380 -17.12 -24.39 -43.11
C LYS A 380 -17.65 -23.76 -41.82
N PRO A 381 -18.65 -22.87 -41.89
CA PRO A 381 -19.15 -22.15 -40.73
C PRO A 381 -19.61 -23.06 -39.58
N GLU A 382 -20.28 -24.17 -39.88
CA GLU A 382 -20.77 -25.11 -38.85
C GLU A 382 -19.66 -25.75 -37.99
N ARG A 383 -18.41 -25.78 -38.46
CA ARG A 383 -17.29 -26.38 -37.71
C ARG A 383 -16.75 -25.49 -36.61
N CYS A 384 -16.94 -24.18 -36.72
CA CYS A 384 -16.45 -23.22 -35.75
C CYS A 384 -17.60 -22.81 -34.83
N LEU A 385 -17.60 -23.38 -33.63
CA LEU A 385 -18.58 -23.05 -32.60
C LEU A 385 -18.33 -21.66 -32.01
N GLY A 386 -17.09 -21.16 -32.09
CA GLY A 386 -16.69 -19.84 -31.60
C GLY A 386 -16.41 -19.85 -30.09
N GLY A 387 -16.71 -18.74 -29.41
CA GLY A 387 -16.45 -18.55 -27.98
C GLY A 387 -15.03 -18.05 -27.66
N ASP A 388 -14.75 -17.88 -26.36
CA ASP A 388 -13.48 -17.35 -25.84
C ASP A 388 -12.26 -18.20 -26.24
N PHE A 389 -12.48 -19.50 -26.41
CA PHE A 389 -11.46 -20.47 -26.79
C PHE A 389 -11.50 -20.86 -28.28
N SER A 390 -12.38 -20.24 -29.08
CA SER A 390 -12.58 -20.60 -30.49
C SER A 390 -12.80 -22.11 -30.69
N LEU A 391 -13.78 -22.67 -29.98
CA LEU A 391 -14.07 -24.10 -29.97
C LEU A 391 -14.46 -24.61 -31.37
N CYS A 392 -14.02 -25.83 -31.65
CA CYS A 392 -14.34 -26.56 -32.87
C CYS A 392 -15.45 -27.59 -32.62
N GLN A 393 -16.17 -27.93 -33.68
CA GLN A 393 -17.01 -29.12 -33.72
C GLN A 393 -16.16 -30.38 -33.48
N GLU A 394 -16.77 -31.38 -32.85
CA GLU A 394 -16.13 -32.66 -32.52
C GLU A 394 -15.35 -33.25 -33.72
N GLY A 395 -14.11 -33.65 -33.47
CA GLY A 395 -13.21 -34.22 -34.48
C GLY A 395 -12.37 -33.22 -35.27
N PHE A 396 -12.51 -31.92 -35.03
CA PHE A 396 -11.70 -30.86 -35.65
C PHE A 396 -10.92 -30.08 -34.59
N LYS A 397 -9.72 -29.63 -34.94
CA LYS A 397 -8.84 -28.81 -34.09
C LYS A 397 -8.05 -27.78 -34.91
N GLY A 398 -7.32 -26.93 -34.19
CA GLY A 398 -6.43 -25.94 -34.77
C GLY A 398 -7.14 -24.68 -35.26
N PRO A 399 -6.38 -23.71 -35.81
CA PRO A 399 -6.95 -22.48 -36.35
C PRO A 399 -8.02 -22.78 -37.40
N LEU A 400 -9.14 -22.04 -37.38
CA LEU A 400 -10.26 -22.22 -38.33
C LEU A 400 -10.90 -23.63 -38.35
N CYS A 401 -10.57 -24.50 -37.39
CA CYS A 401 -11.05 -25.88 -37.30
C CYS A 401 -10.82 -26.67 -38.61
N GLU A 402 -9.67 -26.44 -39.24
CA GLU A 402 -9.31 -27.06 -40.52
C GLU A 402 -8.58 -28.38 -40.37
N THR A 403 -7.99 -28.64 -39.20
CA THR A 403 -7.21 -29.85 -38.96
C THR A 403 -8.09 -30.91 -38.31
N CYS A 404 -7.95 -32.16 -38.74
CA CYS A 404 -8.59 -33.27 -38.04
C CYS A 404 -7.92 -33.51 -36.68
N GLU A 405 -8.74 -33.70 -35.66
CA GLU A 405 -8.26 -34.07 -34.33
C GLU A 405 -7.64 -35.48 -34.35
N TYR A 406 -8.29 -36.39 -35.07
CA TYR A 406 -7.95 -37.78 -35.31
C TYR A 406 -8.20 -38.18 -36.78
N GLY A 407 -7.37 -39.08 -37.32
CA GLY A 407 -7.50 -39.61 -38.68
C GLY A 407 -7.23 -38.60 -39.82
N ASN A 408 -7.75 -38.91 -41.01
CA ASN A 408 -7.57 -38.10 -42.22
C ASN A 408 -8.90 -37.45 -42.64
N TYR A 409 -8.81 -36.35 -43.39
CA TYR A 409 -9.96 -35.66 -43.94
C TYR A 409 -10.56 -36.45 -45.12
N CYS A 410 -11.81 -36.90 -45.00
CA CYS A 410 -12.49 -37.69 -46.03
C CYS A 410 -13.95 -37.23 -46.19
N LEU A 411 -14.34 -36.78 -47.39
CA LEU A 411 -15.73 -36.42 -47.75
C LEU A 411 -16.46 -35.50 -46.74
N GLY A 412 -15.72 -34.57 -46.11
CA GLY A 412 -16.30 -33.56 -45.23
C GLY A 412 -16.24 -33.86 -43.73
N ALA A 413 -15.77 -35.04 -43.31
CA ALA A 413 -15.61 -35.46 -41.92
C ALA A 413 -14.19 -35.98 -41.63
N CYS A 414 -13.81 -35.97 -40.36
CA CYS A 414 -12.55 -36.53 -39.86
C CYS A 414 -12.79 -37.95 -39.33
N GLY A 415 -11.95 -38.90 -39.74
CA GLY A 415 -12.06 -40.27 -39.28
C GLY A 415 -10.82 -41.10 -39.60
N GLU A 416 -10.55 -42.11 -38.77
CA GLU A 416 -9.50 -43.09 -39.02
C GLU A 416 -10.00 -44.15 -40.03
N GLY A 417 -9.18 -44.48 -41.03
CA GLY A 417 -9.39 -45.64 -41.90
C GLY A 417 -10.47 -45.54 -42.98
N ILE A 418 -11.38 -44.54 -42.95
CA ILE A 418 -12.49 -44.45 -43.92
C ILE A 418 -12.00 -44.27 -45.37
N CYS A 419 -10.97 -43.43 -45.59
CA CYS A 419 -10.42 -43.27 -46.94
C CYS A 419 -9.73 -44.54 -47.47
N ALA A 420 -9.05 -45.31 -46.62
CA ALA A 420 -8.36 -46.53 -47.04
C ALA A 420 -9.36 -47.64 -47.39
N ALA A 421 -10.39 -47.84 -46.55
CA ALA A 421 -11.44 -48.83 -46.78
C ALA A 421 -12.27 -48.52 -48.05
N MET A 422 -12.46 -47.24 -48.36
CA MET A 422 -13.25 -46.83 -49.52
C MET A 422 -12.44 -46.76 -50.82
N TRP A 423 -11.13 -46.47 -50.77
CA TRP A 423 -10.21 -46.73 -51.89
C TRP A 423 -10.14 -48.22 -52.22
N LEU A 424 -10.13 -49.09 -51.20
CA LEU A 424 -10.28 -50.53 -51.38
C LEU A 424 -11.60 -50.88 -52.10
N LEU A 425 -12.73 -50.28 -51.72
CA LEU A 425 -14.01 -50.52 -52.40
C LEU A 425 -14.07 -49.94 -53.82
N LEU A 426 -13.54 -48.73 -54.06
CA LEU A 426 -13.58 -48.07 -55.37
C LEU A 426 -12.56 -48.64 -56.37
N CYS A 427 -11.42 -49.17 -55.91
CA CYS A 427 -10.40 -49.72 -56.79
C CYS A 427 -10.44 -51.26 -56.88
N VAL A 428 -10.79 -51.98 -55.81
CA VAL A 428 -10.75 -53.45 -55.79
C VAL A 428 -12.07 -54.07 -56.26
N ALA A 429 -13.22 -53.44 -56.00
CA ALA A 429 -14.52 -53.99 -56.45
C ALA A 429 -14.67 -54.01 -57.99
N PRO A 430 -14.26 -52.97 -58.76
CA PRO A 430 -14.29 -53.03 -60.22
C PRO A 430 -13.29 -54.04 -60.78
N CYS A 431 -12.11 -54.17 -60.17
CA CYS A 431 -11.09 -55.15 -60.56
C CYS A 431 -11.55 -56.60 -60.31
N LEU A 432 -12.25 -56.86 -59.20
CA LEU A 432 -12.87 -58.16 -58.92
C LEU A 432 -14.04 -58.45 -59.87
N ALA A 433 -14.86 -57.46 -60.22
CA ALA A 433 -15.95 -57.63 -61.17
C ALA A 433 -15.43 -57.92 -62.60
N LEU A 434 -14.36 -57.24 -63.03
CA LEU A 434 -13.70 -57.48 -64.31
C LEU A 434 -13.01 -58.85 -64.36
N SER A 435 -12.32 -59.26 -63.29
CA SER A 435 -11.69 -60.58 -63.23
C SER A 435 -12.70 -61.73 -63.14
N LEU A 436 -13.80 -61.56 -62.42
CA LEU A 436 -14.91 -62.52 -62.40
C LEU A 436 -15.60 -62.60 -63.76
N SER A 437 -15.82 -61.47 -64.45
CA SER A 437 -16.37 -61.44 -65.81
C SER A 437 -15.43 -62.13 -66.81
N TYR A 438 -14.12 -61.90 -66.72
CA TYR A 438 -13.11 -62.58 -67.53
C TYR A 438 -13.07 -64.09 -67.25
N ALA A 439 -13.14 -64.49 -65.97
CA ALA A 439 -13.19 -65.90 -65.60
C ALA A 439 -14.46 -66.60 -66.08
N PHE A 440 -15.62 -65.92 -66.04
CA PHE A 440 -16.88 -66.44 -66.58
C PHE A 440 -16.83 -66.56 -68.11
N TYR A 441 -16.28 -65.54 -68.78
CA TYR A 441 -16.06 -65.55 -70.23
C TYR A 441 -15.15 -66.72 -70.66
N HIS A 442 -14.04 -66.95 -69.94
CA HIS A 442 -13.13 -68.07 -70.22
C HIS A 442 -13.75 -69.44 -69.95
N ARG A 443 -14.59 -69.57 -68.93
CA ARG A 443 -15.24 -70.85 -68.57
C ARG A 443 -16.38 -71.21 -69.52
N TYR A 444 -17.06 -70.21 -70.09
CA TYR A 444 -18.11 -70.42 -71.09
C TYR A 444 -17.54 -70.91 -72.43
N TYR A 445 -16.41 -70.36 -72.89
CA TYR A 445 -15.79 -70.78 -74.16
C TYR A 445 -14.95 -72.07 -74.08
N ARG A 446 -14.55 -72.52 -72.89
CA ARG A 446 -13.77 -73.77 -72.75
C ARG A 446 -14.61 -75.05 -72.91
N HIS A 447 -15.93 -74.95 -73.01
CA HIS A 447 -16.81 -76.12 -73.09
C HIS A 447 -17.14 -76.57 -74.54
N GLU A 448 -16.70 -75.84 -75.58
CA GLU A 448 -16.94 -76.24 -76.98
C GLU A 448 -15.70 -76.83 -77.71
N GLU A 449 -14.49 -76.74 -77.16
CA GLU A 449 -13.27 -77.22 -77.86
C GLU A 449 -12.86 -78.68 -77.56
N GLU A 450 -13.42 -79.36 -76.57
CA GLU A 450 -13.01 -80.74 -76.21
C GLU A 450 -13.70 -81.85 -77.05
N ALA A 451 -14.62 -81.52 -77.96
CA ALA A 451 -15.32 -82.49 -78.80
C ALA A 451 -14.76 -82.65 -80.24
N PHE A 452 -13.84 -81.79 -80.72
CA PHE A 452 -13.47 -81.77 -82.14
C PHE A 452 -11.99 -82.09 -82.47
N VAL A 453 -11.09 -82.26 -81.49
CA VAL A 453 -9.63 -82.34 -81.74
C VAL A 453 -9.06 -83.77 -81.78
N ARG A 454 -9.87 -84.82 -81.93
CA ARG A 454 -9.38 -86.21 -82.09
C ARG A 454 -9.32 -86.77 -83.51
N SER A 455 -9.51 -85.98 -84.57
CA SER A 455 -9.51 -86.52 -85.96
C SER A 455 -8.82 -85.66 -87.03
N ALA A 456 -7.68 -85.03 -86.74
CA ALA A 456 -6.88 -84.37 -87.78
C ALA A 456 -5.37 -84.34 -87.48
N ALA A 457 -4.81 -85.49 -87.10
CA ALA A 457 -3.36 -85.70 -87.02
C ALA A 457 -2.87 -86.42 -88.29
N SER A 458 -2.81 -85.73 -89.42
CA SER A 458 -1.94 -86.08 -90.57
C SER A 458 -2.17 -85.13 -91.75
N ALA A 459 -1.26 -84.18 -91.99
CA ALA A 459 -0.77 -83.86 -93.34
C ALA A 459 0.13 -82.61 -93.36
N SER A 460 1.28 -82.78 -94.01
CA SER A 460 2.07 -81.78 -94.75
C SER A 460 2.40 -80.46 -94.02
N ARG A 461 3.59 -80.25 -93.47
CA ARG A 461 4.92 -80.30 -94.15
C ARG A 461 4.88 -79.50 -95.46
N ARG A 462 5.33 -78.23 -95.46
CA ARG A 462 6.37 -77.67 -96.37
C ARG A 462 6.38 -76.13 -96.45
N ARG A 463 7.62 -75.61 -96.37
CA ARG A 463 8.20 -74.49 -97.17
C ARG A 463 7.70 -73.07 -96.78
N ARG A 464 8.48 -71.99 -96.89
CA ARG A 464 9.87 -71.71 -97.30
C ARG A 464 10.12 -70.20 -97.07
N LEU A 465 11.34 -69.87 -96.65
CA LEU A 465 12.25 -68.81 -97.17
C LEU A 465 11.88 -67.32 -97.11
N GLY A 466 12.88 -66.54 -96.64
CA GLY A 466 13.21 -65.15 -96.99
C GLY A 466 13.67 -64.33 -95.76
N SER A 467 14.95 -64.22 -95.35
CA SER A 467 16.09 -63.47 -95.95
C SER A 467 15.71 -62.05 -96.38
N ARG A 468 16.36 -60.93 -96.03
CA ARG A 468 17.62 -60.56 -95.35
C ARG A 468 17.64 -59.01 -95.22
N ARG A 469 18.49 -58.52 -94.30
CA ARG A 469 19.29 -57.26 -94.32
C ARG A 469 18.64 -55.89 -94.06
N ALA A 470 18.97 -55.36 -92.87
CA ALA A 470 19.81 -54.19 -92.60
C ALA A 470 19.67 -52.91 -93.46
N GLY A 471 19.33 -51.80 -92.79
CA GLY A 471 19.55 -50.43 -93.24
C GLY A 471 19.50 -49.48 -92.03
N ALA A 472 20.61 -48.79 -91.77
CA ALA A 472 20.78 -47.81 -90.70
C ALA A 472 20.51 -46.39 -91.21
N ARG A 473 19.93 -45.53 -90.36
CA ARG A 473 20.35 -44.15 -90.00
C ARG A 473 19.16 -43.27 -89.57
N GLY A 474 19.31 -42.66 -88.39
CA GLY A 474 19.29 -41.19 -88.24
C GLY A 474 18.00 -40.52 -87.77
N GLY A 475 18.12 -39.73 -86.69
CA GLY A 475 17.16 -38.73 -86.18
C GLY A 475 16.60 -39.14 -84.81
N GLU A 476 17.22 -38.76 -83.69
CA GLU A 476 17.00 -37.47 -82.95
C GLU A 476 15.50 -37.28 -82.60
N SER A 477 15.07 -37.01 -81.37
CA SER A 477 15.72 -36.38 -80.23
C SER A 477 14.85 -36.54 -78.97
N GLU A 478 15.51 -36.46 -77.80
CA GLU A 478 15.06 -35.83 -76.55
C GLU A 478 13.75 -36.27 -75.87
N ALA A 479 13.86 -36.77 -74.63
CA ALA A 479 13.83 -35.89 -73.45
C ALA A 479 13.91 -36.71 -72.17
N LEU A 480 14.94 -36.39 -71.39
CA LEU A 480 15.22 -36.86 -70.05
C LEU A 480 14.71 -35.79 -69.08
N ALA A 481 13.83 -36.12 -68.15
CA ALA A 481 13.77 -35.54 -66.80
C ALA A 481 12.58 -36.13 -66.03
N ILE A 482 12.90 -36.95 -65.04
CA ILE A 482 12.02 -37.37 -63.95
C ILE A 482 12.37 -36.50 -62.75
N TYR A 483 11.34 -35.98 -62.08
CA TYR A 483 11.11 -35.88 -60.61
C TYR A 483 9.91 -34.93 -60.46
N LEU A 484 8.65 -35.41 -60.55
CA LEU A 484 7.86 -36.10 -59.52
C LEU A 484 7.77 -35.33 -58.20
N ASP A 485 6.74 -34.49 -58.15
CA ASP A 485 6.04 -34.03 -56.96
C ASP A 485 4.62 -34.63 -57.04
N GLU A 486 4.28 -35.45 -56.05
CA GLU A 486 3.12 -35.32 -55.16
C GLU A 486 3.02 -36.55 -54.24
#